data_AF-A0A4S8VZL8-F1
#
_entry.id   AF-A0A4S8VZL8-F1
#
_cell.length_a   1.000
_cell.length_b   1.000
_cell.length_c   1.000
_cell.angle_alpha   90.00
_cell.angle_beta   90.00
_cell.angle_gamma   90.00
#
_symmetry.space_group_name_H-M   'P 1'
#
loop_
_entity.id
_entity.type
_entity.pdbx_description
1 polymer ?
#
loop_
_entity_poly.entity_id
_entity_poly.type
_entity_poly.pdbx_seq_one_letter_code
_entity_poly.pdbx_strand_id
1 'polypeptide(L)'
;MALWGYYALPDLPSNTRVNWLTPAEKELALLRMKNAGKQLDEPITWVGVARVFKKWHFWVYTAYYTYSVPQINTYPTVTNAVTIVTTLCYGWVSDGIGLRSPIVYFSLTVCFFAAMNLAVWDGVPFGLKWASFYLTGFAQGSGPVFLTMVNEICAGDSLERKLILGSTNSIAYAFNAWIPLITYDTNYAPRFLIGNSVTVGLIVCAACTLSLALYLQRRDAARSKRAMV
;
A
#
# COMPACT_ATOMS: atom_id res chain seq x y z
N MET A 1 -3.79 -10.08 11.53
CA MET A 1 -2.37 -10.20 11.12
C MET A 1 -1.44 -10.61 12.26
N ALA A 2 -1.46 -9.97 13.43
CA ALA A 2 -0.57 -10.33 14.54
C ALA A 2 -0.72 -11.78 15.05
N LEU A 3 -1.95 -12.29 15.15
CA LEU A 3 -2.21 -13.69 15.55
C LEU A 3 -1.68 -14.71 14.54
N TRP A 4 -1.84 -14.44 13.23
CA TRP A 4 -1.28 -15.30 12.19
C TRP A 4 0.25 -15.25 12.18
N GLY A 5 0.85 -14.08 12.40
CA GLY A 5 2.30 -13.95 12.57
C GLY A 5 2.83 -14.80 13.73
N TYR A 6 2.12 -14.84 14.87
CA TYR A 6 2.48 -15.67 16.03
C TYR A 6 2.45 -17.19 15.73
N TYR A 7 1.56 -17.65 14.85
CA TYR A 7 1.46 -19.07 14.47
C TYR A 7 2.33 -19.45 13.26
N ALA A 8 2.55 -18.51 12.34
CA ALA A 8 3.15 -18.78 11.04
C ALA A 8 4.66 -18.44 10.97
N LEU A 9 5.14 -17.46 11.75
CA LEU A 9 6.56 -17.10 11.77
C LEU A 9 7.32 -18.00 12.76
N PRO A 10 8.25 -18.85 12.30
CA PRO A 10 9.12 -19.56 13.19
C PRO A 10 10.13 -18.57 13.80
N ASP A 11 10.26 -18.64 15.13
CA ASP A 11 11.36 -17.99 15.85
C ASP A 11 12.71 -18.58 15.41
N LEU A 12 13.79 -18.24 16.13
CA LEU A 12 15.09 -18.89 15.95
C LEU A 12 14.95 -20.42 15.94
N PRO A 13 15.67 -21.13 15.06
CA PRO A 13 15.61 -22.60 14.97
C PRO A 13 15.91 -23.31 16.30
N SER A 14 16.63 -22.65 17.20
CA SER A 14 16.95 -23.12 18.56
C SER A 14 15.77 -23.11 19.54
N ASN A 15 14.77 -22.25 19.35
CA ASN A 15 13.66 -22.06 20.30
C ASN A 15 12.29 -21.93 19.60
N THR A 16 12.16 -22.49 18.40
CA THR A 16 10.95 -22.37 17.58
C THR A 16 9.74 -23.06 18.23
N ARG A 17 8.72 -22.28 18.58
CA ARG A 17 7.42 -22.72 19.17
C ARG A 17 6.38 -23.18 18.16
N VAL A 18 6.77 -23.24 16.89
CA VAL A 18 5.88 -23.51 15.77
C VAL A 18 5.65 -25.02 15.59
N ASN A 19 4.37 -25.37 15.35
CA ASN A 19 3.89 -26.75 15.29
C ASN A 19 3.96 -27.39 13.90
N TRP A 20 4.24 -26.62 12.84
CA TRP A 20 4.29 -27.12 11.46
C TRP A 20 5.70 -27.51 10.97
N LEU A 21 6.77 -27.14 11.70
CA LEU A 21 8.13 -27.59 11.39
C LEU A 21 8.40 -28.95 12.04
N THR A 22 8.81 -29.93 11.23
CA THR A 22 9.20 -31.24 11.76
C THR A 22 10.54 -31.15 12.53
N PRO A 23 10.80 -32.05 13.49
CA PRO A 23 12.06 -32.05 14.24
C PRO A 23 13.31 -32.16 13.35
N ALA A 24 13.22 -32.93 12.27
CA ALA A 24 14.32 -33.10 11.31
C ALA A 24 14.63 -31.81 10.53
N GLU A 25 13.61 -31.01 10.18
CA GLU A 25 13.80 -29.72 9.52
C GLU A 25 14.42 -28.67 10.46
N LYS A 26 14.08 -28.74 11.77
CA LYS A 26 14.69 -27.89 12.80
C LYS A 26 16.19 -28.20 12.93
N GLU A 27 16.55 -29.48 13.02
CA GLU A 27 17.96 -29.90 13.08
C GLU A 27 18.73 -29.54 11.81
N LEU A 28 18.13 -29.68 10.63
CA LEU A 28 18.73 -29.28 9.37
C LEU A 28 19.00 -27.76 9.32
N ALA A 29 18.08 -26.94 9.82
CA ALA A 29 18.27 -25.49 9.92
C ALA A 29 19.40 -25.12 10.89
N LEU A 30 19.49 -25.81 12.02
CA LEU A 30 20.60 -25.66 12.99
C LEU A 30 21.96 -26.04 12.37
N LEU A 31 22.01 -27.14 11.62
CA LEU A 31 23.21 -27.58 10.91
C LEU A 31 23.63 -26.57 9.84
N ARG A 32 22.69 -25.99 9.10
CA ARG A 32 22.99 -24.93 8.10
C ARG A 32 23.58 -23.68 8.76
N MET A 33 23.05 -23.27 9.91
CA MET A 33 23.57 -22.12 10.65
C MET A 33 24.97 -22.40 11.23
N LYS A 34 25.19 -23.60 11.77
CA LYS A 34 26.49 -24.03 12.28
C LYS A 34 27.54 -24.14 11.16
N ASN A 35 27.17 -24.69 10.01
CA ASN A 35 28.02 -24.77 8.81
C ASN A 35 28.33 -23.38 8.24
N ALA A 36 27.40 -22.42 8.37
CA ALA A 36 27.63 -21.02 8.03
C ALA A 36 28.45 -20.24 9.07
N GLY A 37 28.93 -20.90 10.14
CA GLY A 37 29.72 -20.27 11.19
C GLY A 37 28.98 -19.21 12.01
N LYS A 38 27.65 -19.14 11.93
CA LYS A 38 26.84 -18.16 12.66
C LYS A 38 26.60 -18.66 14.08
N GLN A 39 26.96 -17.86 15.08
CA GLN A 39 26.64 -18.16 16.48
C GLN A 39 25.13 -18.09 16.70
N LEU A 40 24.59 -19.09 17.39
CA LEU A 40 23.18 -19.45 17.27
C LEU A 40 22.27 -18.81 18.32
N ASP A 41 22.82 -18.25 19.40
CA ASP A 41 22.07 -17.40 20.34
C ASP A 41 23.09 -16.68 21.23
N GLU A 42 23.33 -15.37 21.00
CA GLU A 42 23.89 -14.51 22.05
C GLU A 42 22.70 -13.83 22.75
N PRO A 43 22.45 -14.08 24.06
CA PRO A 43 21.43 -13.34 24.78
C PRO A 43 21.77 -11.84 24.71
N ILE A 44 20.75 -11.00 24.55
CA ILE A 44 20.90 -9.55 24.54
C ILE A 44 21.42 -9.12 25.92
N THR A 45 22.74 -9.03 26.02
CA THR A 45 23.43 -8.57 27.22
C THR A 45 23.85 -7.13 27.01
N TRP A 46 23.85 -6.34 28.08
CA TRP A 46 24.35 -4.96 28.04
C TRP A 46 25.80 -4.87 27.55
N VAL A 47 26.59 -5.93 27.76
CA VAL A 47 27.94 -6.08 27.22
C VAL A 47 27.92 -6.26 25.69
N GLY A 48 27.01 -7.08 25.16
CA GLY A 48 26.81 -7.25 23.72
C GLY A 48 26.34 -5.97 23.04
N VAL A 49 25.40 -5.26 23.65
CA VAL A 49 24.95 -3.93 23.18
C VAL A 49 26.11 -2.95 23.16
N ALA A 50 26.86 -2.81 24.27
CA ALA A 50 28.04 -1.95 24.34
C ALA A 50 29.14 -2.34 23.33
N ARG A 51 29.27 -3.64 23.00
CA ARG A 51 30.18 -4.15 21.97
C ARG A 51 29.76 -3.68 20.57
N VAL A 52 28.47 -3.67 20.26
CA VAL A 52 27.94 -3.20 18.96
C VAL A 52 28.16 -1.70 18.78
N PHE A 53 27.86 -0.89 19.80
CA PHE A 53 28.08 0.57 19.76
C PHE A 53 29.57 0.97 19.66
N LYS A 54 30.51 0.08 19.97
CA LYS A 54 31.96 0.31 19.77
C LYS A 54 32.44 -0.02 18.36
N LYS A 55 31.65 -0.72 17.54
CA LYS A 55 32.05 -1.07 16.18
C LYS A 55 31.87 0.13 15.25
N TRP A 56 32.91 0.46 14.48
CA TRP A 56 32.86 1.56 13.52
C TRP A 56 31.75 1.39 12.47
N HIS A 57 31.44 0.15 12.05
CA HIS A 57 30.33 -0.17 11.15
C HIS A 57 28.99 0.33 11.68
N PHE A 58 28.75 0.28 12.99
CA PHE A 58 27.50 0.79 13.57
C PHE A 58 27.37 2.29 13.30
N TRP A 59 28.43 3.06 13.55
CA TRP A 59 28.44 4.51 13.34
C TRP A 59 28.51 4.90 11.86
N VAL A 60 29.27 4.17 11.05
CA VAL A 60 29.38 4.45 9.62
C VAL A 60 28.08 4.11 8.90
N TYR A 61 27.44 2.97 9.18
CA TYR A 61 26.15 2.67 8.57
C TYR A 61 25.05 3.61 9.06
N THR A 62 25.02 3.95 10.35
CA THR A 62 24.04 4.93 10.86
C THR A 62 24.27 6.35 10.33
N ALA A 63 25.52 6.78 10.15
CA ALA A 63 25.87 8.09 9.57
C ALA A 63 25.72 8.14 8.03
N TYR A 64 25.87 7.01 7.34
CA TYR A 64 25.71 6.92 5.88
C TYR A 64 24.25 7.03 5.45
N TYR A 65 23.29 6.73 6.34
CA TYR A 65 21.89 7.02 6.06
C TYR A 65 21.66 8.53 6.01
N THR A 66 21.37 9.05 4.81
CA THR A 66 21.07 10.46 4.53
C THR A 66 19.90 11.01 5.37
N TYR A 67 19.09 10.13 5.96
CA TYR A 67 17.98 10.47 6.85
C TYR A 67 18.09 9.69 8.16
N SER A 68 17.90 10.38 9.28
CA SER A 68 17.84 9.76 10.61
C SER A 68 16.64 8.80 10.74
N VAL A 69 16.73 7.80 11.63
CA VAL A 69 15.63 6.85 11.90
C VAL A 69 14.31 7.57 12.21
N PRO A 70 14.27 8.65 13.02
CA PRO A 70 13.04 9.41 13.22
C PRO A 70 12.50 9.99 11.91
N GLN A 71 13.34 10.58 11.06
CA GLN A 71 12.91 11.20 9.81
C GLN A 71 12.29 10.18 8.84
N ILE A 72 12.87 8.98 8.71
CA ILE A 72 12.32 7.91 7.86
C ILE A 72 10.93 7.49 8.33
N ASN A 73 10.69 7.48 9.64
CA ASN A 73 9.37 7.16 10.19
C ASN A 73 8.40 8.33 10.09
N THR A 74 8.87 9.57 10.21
CA THR A 74 8.01 10.76 10.17
C THR A 74 7.57 11.11 8.75
N TYR A 75 8.43 11.01 7.73
CA TYR A 75 8.04 11.47 6.39
C TYR A 75 6.82 10.72 5.81
N PRO A 76 6.69 9.38 5.90
CA PRO A 76 5.50 8.69 5.44
C PRO A 76 4.23 9.04 6.22
N THR A 77 4.34 9.50 7.48
CA THR A 77 3.15 9.87 8.27
C THR A 77 2.42 11.08 7.69
N VAL A 78 3.12 11.95 6.97
CA VAL A 78 2.52 13.09 6.26
C VAL A 78 1.52 12.59 5.20
N THR A 79 1.82 11.51 4.49
CA THR A 79 0.90 10.91 3.50
C THR A 79 -0.40 10.43 4.16
N ASN A 80 -0.33 9.89 5.37
CA ASN A 80 -1.52 9.48 6.13
C ASN A 80 -2.34 10.71 6.56
N ALA A 81 -1.69 11.79 6.99
CA ALA A 81 -2.38 13.05 7.31
C ALA A 81 -3.10 13.63 6.07
N VAL A 82 -2.44 13.64 4.91
CA VAL A 82 -3.05 14.04 3.63
C VAL A 82 -4.26 13.16 3.30
N THR A 83 -4.15 11.85 3.51
CA THR A 83 -5.26 10.91 3.30
C THR A 83 -6.47 11.26 4.16
N ILE A 84 -6.27 11.57 5.44
CA ILE A 84 -7.38 11.95 6.35
C ILE A 84 -8.06 13.22 5.86
N VAL A 85 -7.28 14.27 5.58
CA VAL A 85 -7.82 15.56 5.13
C VAL A 85 -8.57 15.41 3.81
N THR A 86 -7.97 14.73 2.83
CA THR A 86 -8.60 14.51 1.52
C THR A 86 -9.87 13.67 1.62
N THR A 87 -9.89 12.64 2.47
CA THR A 87 -11.09 11.82 2.72
C THR A 87 -12.26 12.67 3.22
N LEU A 88 -12.01 13.54 4.20
CA LEU A 88 -13.04 14.42 4.78
C LEU A 88 -13.54 15.45 3.75
N CYS A 89 -12.62 16.11 3.05
CA CYS A 89 -12.95 17.07 2.01
C CYS A 89 -13.78 16.41 0.89
N TYR A 90 -13.38 15.23 0.44
CA TYR A 90 -14.13 14.48 -0.56
C TYR A 90 -15.50 14.07 -0.06
N GLY A 91 -15.64 13.63 1.19
CA GLY A 91 -16.96 13.35 1.80
C GLY A 91 -17.88 14.56 1.74
N TRP A 92 -17.46 15.70 2.29
CA TRP A 92 -18.27 16.92 2.32
C TRP A 92 -18.63 17.45 0.94
N VAL A 93 -17.66 17.50 0.03
CA VAL A 93 -17.89 17.95 -1.36
C VAL A 93 -18.82 16.99 -2.08
N SER A 94 -18.66 15.69 -1.84
CA SER A 94 -19.48 14.66 -2.47
C SER A 94 -20.93 14.69 -2.01
N ASP A 95 -21.17 14.95 -0.72
CA ASP A 95 -22.51 15.07 -0.18
C ASP A 95 -23.16 16.39 -0.58
N GLY A 96 -22.38 17.47 -0.68
CA GLY A 96 -22.88 18.78 -1.13
C GLY A 96 -23.26 18.83 -2.61
N ILE A 97 -22.46 18.20 -3.49
CA ILE A 97 -22.72 18.18 -4.94
C ILE A 97 -23.72 17.07 -5.31
N GLY A 98 -23.76 15.98 -4.53
CA GLY A 98 -24.55 14.78 -4.85
C GLY A 98 -24.02 13.97 -6.03
N LEU A 99 -22.91 14.40 -6.65
CA LEU A 99 -22.23 13.67 -7.73
C LEU A 99 -20.92 13.09 -7.20
N ARG A 100 -20.83 11.76 -7.14
CA ARG A 100 -19.66 11.04 -6.63
C ARG A 100 -18.52 10.97 -7.65
N SER A 101 -18.85 10.79 -8.94
CA SER A 101 -17.87 10.48 -9.98
C SER A 101 -16.84 11.58 -10.29
N PRO A 102 -17.15 12.89 -10.28
CA PRO A 102 -16.16 13.93 -10.57
C PRO A 102 -15.02 13.96 -9.54
N ILE A 103 -15.33 13.63 -8.29
CA ILE A 103 -14.37 13.62 -7.18
C ILE A 103 -13.38 12.48 -7.35
N VAL A 104 -13.85 11.30 -7.77
CA VAL A 104 -12.99 10.16 -8.07
C VAL A 104 -12.08 10.48 -9.26
N TYR A 105 -12.58 11.11 -10.33
CA TYR A 105 -11.73 11.54 -11.45
C TYR A 105 -10.69 12.57 -11.04
N PHE A 106 -11.06 13.55 -10.21
CA PHE A 106 -10.11 14.53 -9.69
C PHE A 106 -8.98 13.84 -8.92
N SER A 107 -9.31 12.91 -8.02
CA SER A 107 -8.35 12.11 -7.28
C SER A 107 -7.40 11.33 -8.20
N LEU A 108 -7.95 10.63 -9.20
CA LEU A 108 -7.15 9.87 -10.18
C LEU A 108 -6.21 10.79 -10.96
N THR A 109 -6.64 12.00 -11.32
CA THR A 109 -5.83 12.96 -12.08
C THR A 109 -4.65 13.49 -11.25
N VAL A 110 -4.89 13.81 -9.97
CA VAL A 110 -3.83 14.23 -9.03
C VAL A 110 -2.81 13.10 -8.83
N CYS A 111 -3.29 11.86 -8.68
CA CYS A 111 -2.42 10.70 -8.50
C CYS A 111 -1.66 10.35 -9.77
N PHE A 112 -2.27 10.50 -10.94
CA PHE A 112 -1.60 10.34 -12.23
C PHE A 112 -0.43 11.33 -12.35
N PHE A 113 -0.67 12.61 -12.04
CA PHE A 113 0.38 13.63 -12.03
C PHE A 113 1.52 13.28 -11.07
N ALA A 114 1.20 12.87 -9.84
CA ALA A 114 2.19 12.47 -8.84
C ALA A 114 3.03 11.26 -9.30
N ALA A 115 2.38 10.20 -9.80
CA ALA A 115 3.05 9.00 -10.28
C ALA A 115 3.91 9.26 -11.52
N MET A 116 3.45 10.12 -12.44
CA MET A 116 4.22 10.55 -13.61
C MET A 116 5.50 11.30 -13.21
N ASN A 117 5.42 12.25 -12.27
CA ASN A 117 6.60 12.96 -11.77
C ASN A 117 7.63 12.01 -11.15
N LEU A 118 7.16 11.02 -10.39
CA LEU A 118 8.02 10.02 -9.75
C LEU A 118 8.62 9.02 -10.76
N ALA A 119 7.92 8.73 -11.87
CA ALA A 119 8.44 7.88 -12.96
C ALA A 119 9.53 8.59 -13.78
N VAL A 120 9.31 9.85 -14.16
CA VAL A 120 10.28 10.64 -14.94
C VAL A 120 11.54 10.85 -14.11
N TRP A 121 11.41 11.26 -12.84
CA TRP A 121 12.46 11.47 -11.82
C TRP A 121 13.58 12.46 -12.18
N ASP A 122 14.17 12.34 -13.36
CA ASP A 122 15.23 13.16 -13.90
C ASP A 122 14.66 14.51 -14.38
N GLY A 123 15.20 15.62 -13.88
CA GLY A 123 14.70 16.98 -14.16
C GLY A 123 13.60 17.49 -13.22
N VAL A 124 13.03 16.63 -12.35
CA VAL A 124 12.04 17.05 -11.35
C VAL A 124 12.75 17.68 -10.14
N PRO A 125 12.38 18.90 -9.70
CA PRO A 125 13.00 19.53 -8.53
C PRO A 125 12.71 18.74 -7.26
N PHE A 126 13.64 18.77 -6.30
CA PHE A 126 13.56 18.00 -5.05
C PHE A 126 12.22 18.20 -4.32
N GLY A 127 11.74 19.45 -4.23
CA GLY A 127 10.45 19.75 -3.59
C GLY A 127 9.25 19.10 -4.30
N LEU A 128 9.26 19.03 -5.64
CA LEU A 128 8.17 18.42 -6.41
C LEU A 128 8.18 16.90 -6.28
N LYS A 129 9.34 16.26 -6.07
CA LYS A 129 9.43 14.83 -5.75
C LYS A 129 8.72 14.53 -4.42
N TRP A 130 9.05 15.28 -3.37
CA TRP A 130 8.41 15.14 -2.06
C TRP A 130 6.92 15.47 -2.08
N ALA A 131 6.53 16.54 -2.78
CA ALA A 131 5.13 16.87 -2.98
C ALA A 131 4.40 15.71 -3.70
N SER A 132 5.00 15.14 -4.75
CA SER A 132 4.42 13.99 -5.46
C SER A 132 4.28 12.76 -4.55
N PHE A 133 5.26 12.47 -3.69
CA PHE A 133 5.14 11.42 -2.68
C PHE A 133 3.95 11.65 -1.73
N TYR A 134 3.71 12.88 -1.27
CA TYR A 134 2.57 13.19 -0.40
C TYR A 134 1.24 13.19 -1.14
N LEU A 135 1.22 13.62 -2.41
CA LEU A 135 0.03 13.60 -3.26
C LEU A 135 -0.48 12.19 -3.55
N THR A 136 0.37 11.16 -3.43
CA THR A 136 -0.11 9.76 -3.52
C THR A 136 -1.19 9.41 -2.48
N GLY A 137 -1.26 10.14 -1.36
CA GLY A 137 -2.32 9.98 -0.35
C GLY A 137 -3.73 10.32 -0.85
N PHE A 138 -3.85 11.09 -1.94
CA PHE A 138 -5.16 11.43 -2.54
C PHE A 138 -5.90 10.16 -3.02
N ALA A 139 -5.18 9.16 -3.54
CA ALA A 139 -5.76 7.92 -4.04
C ALA A 139 -6.56 7.20 -2.93
N GLN A 140 -5.93 7.05 -1.78
CA GLN A 140 -6.54 6.40 -0.61
C GLN A 140 -7.72 7.21 -0.08
N GLY A 141 -7.64 8.54 -0.17
CA GLY A 141 -8.72 9.43 0.26
C GLY A 141 -10.01 9.27 -0.55
N SER A 142 -9.93 8.90 -1.83
CA SER A 142 -11.12 8.66 -2.66
C SER A 142 -11.82 7.30 -2.43
N GLY A 143 -11.22 6.39 -1.65
CA GLY A 143 -11.76 5.05 -1.41
C GLY A 143 -13.19 5.03 -0.86
N PRO A 144 -13.51 5.78 0.22
CA PRO A 144 -14.86 5.84 0.76
C PRO A 144 -15.90 6.36 -0.23
N VAL A 145 -15.57 7.40 -1.01
CA VAL A 145 -16.48 7.94 -2.04
C VAL A 145 -16.76 6.89 -3.11
N PHE A 146 -15.76 6.13 -3.54
CA PHE A 146 -15.96 5.03 -4.48
C PHE A 146 -16.91 3.96 -3.92
N LEU A 147 -16.75 3.56 -2.65
CA LEU A 147 -17.66 2.62 -2.01
C LEU A 147 -19.07 3.17 -1.88
N THR A 148 -19.24 4.47 -1.59
CA THR A 148 -20.58 5.09 -1.59
C THR A 148 -21.24 5.03 -2.96
N MET A 149 -20.49 5.26 -4.05
CA MET A 149 -21.01 5.16 -5.41
C MET A 149 -21.49 3.73 -5.74
N VAL A 150 -20.72 2.71 -5.36
CA VAL A 150 -21.13 1.30 -5.54
C VAL A 150 -22.38 0.98 -4.71
N ASN A 151 -22.44 1.48 -3.48
CA ASN A 151 -23.58 1.28 -2.58
C ASN A 151 -24.87 1.91 -3.12
N GLU A 152 -24.78 3.09 -3.75
CA GLU A 152 -25.91 3.77 -4.41
C GLU A 152 -26.39 3.01 -5.66
N ILE A 153 -25.47 2.49 -6.48
CA ILE A 153 -25.81 1.71 -7.69
C ILE A 153 -26.56 0.43 -7.33
N CYS A 154 -26.10 -0.28 -6.30
CA CYS A 154 -26.70 -1.54 -5.88
C CYS A 154 -27.84 -1.33 -4.85
N ALA A 155 -28.40 -0.12 -4.74
CA ALA A 155 -29.45 0.16 -3.76
C ALA A 155 -30.74 -0.65 -3.98
N GLY A 156 -30.96 -1.15 -5.20
CA GLY A 156 -32.16 -1.93 -5.56
C GLY A 156 -32.21 -3.36 -5.02
N ASP A 157 -31.07 -4.00 -4.76
CA ASP A 157 -31.00 -5.35 -4.19
C ASP A 157 -29.98 -5.43 -3.05
N SER A 158 -30.47 -5.79 -1.87
CA SER A 158 -29.66 -5.93 -0.67
C SER A 158 -28.62 -7.07 -0.75
N LEU A 159 -28.89 -8.14 -1.52
CA LEU A 159 -27.97 -9.26 -1.68
C LEU A 159 -26.83 -8.89 -2.64
N GLU A 160 -27.18 -8.38 -3.81
CA GLU A 160 -26.23 -7.86 -4.81
C GLU A 160 -25.25 -6.87 -4.18
N ARG A 161 -25.77 -5.89 -3.44
CA ARG A 161 -24.97 -4.86 -2.76
C ARG A 161 -23.94 -5.44 -1.79
N LYS A 162 -24.34 -6.40 -0.96
CA LYS A 162 -23.43 -7.03 0.01
C LYS A 162 -22.32 -7.82 -0.70
N LEU A 163 -22.67 -8.58 -1.73
CA LEU A 163 -21.71 -9.38 -2.50
C LEU A 163 -20.71 -8.49 -3.24
N ILE A 164 -21.18 -7.41 -3.87
CA ILE A 164 -20.30 -6.49 -4.63
C ILE A 164 -19.40 -5.70 -3.69
N LEU A 165 -19.93 -5.11 -2.61
CA LEU A 165 -19.12 -4.36 -1.65
C LEU A 165 -18.08 -5.25 -0.95
N GLY A 166 -18.48 -6.47 -0.56
CA GLY A 166 -17.57 -7.45 0.05
C GLY A 166 -16.45 -7.87 -0.90
N SER A 167 -16.79 -8.31 -2.11
CA SER A 167 -15.82 -8.76 -3.11
C SER A 167 -14.85 -7.65 -3.53
N THR A 168 -15.34 -6.42 -3.74
CA THR A 168 -14.52 -5.26 -4.11
C THR A 168 -13.41 -5.01 -3.07
N ASN A 169 -13.77 -5.02 -1.79
CA ASN A 169 -12.82 -4.79 -0.70
C ASN A 169 -11.80 -5.95 -0.57
N SER A 170 -12.25 -7.20 -0.69
CA SER A 170 -11.37 -8.37 -0.63
C SER A 170 -10.34 -8.39 -1.77
N ILE A 171 -10.78 -8.08 -3.00
CA ILE A 171 -9.90 -8.02 -4.17
C ILE A 171 -8.86 -6.90 -4.00
N ALA A 172 -9.27 -5.73 -3.50
CA ALA A 172 -8.36 -4.61 -3.26
C ALA A 172 -7.22 -5.00 -2.30
N TYR A 173 -7.52 -5.64 -1.17
CA TYR A 173 -6.49 -6.10 -0.23
C TYR A 173 -5.63 -7.23 -0.80
N ALA A 174 -6.20 -8.13 -1.59
CA ALA A 174 -5.43 -9.18 -2.26
C ALA A 174 -4.36 -8.60 -3.18
N PHE A 175 -4.70 -7.60 -4.00
CA PHE A 175 -3.73 -6.92 -4.86
C PHE A 175 -2.71 -6.08 -4.08
N ASN A 176 -3.14 -5.40 -3.00
CA ASN A 176 -2.24 -4.62 -2.15
C ASN A 176 -1.15 -5.50 -1.49
N ALA A 177 -1.43 -6.77 -1.21
CA ALA A 177 -0.49 -7.66 -0.53
C ALA A 177 0.76 -8.02 -1.36
N TRP A 178 0.62 -8.20 -2.67
CA TRP A 178 1.72 -8.72 -3.51
C TRP A 178 2.20 -7.75 -4.58
N ILE A 179 1.35 -6.87 -5.13
CA ILE A 179 1.77 -5.94 -6.19
C ILE A 179 2.97 -5.09 -5.72
N PRO A 180 2.94 -4.42 -4.54
CA PRO A 180 4.05 -3.57 -4.13
C PRO A 180 5.35 -4.33 -3.93
N LEU A 181 5.29 -5.61 -3.52
CA LEU A 181 6.48 -6.45 -3.34
C LEU A 181 7.20 -6.71 -4.67
N ILE A 182 6.46 -6.80 -5.77
CA ILE A 182 7.02 -7.03 -7.10
C ILE A 182 7.41 -5.70 -7.76
N THR A 183 6.59 -4.66 -7.58
CA THR A 183 6.73 -3.42 -8.35
C THR A 183 7.68 -2.41 -7.71
N TYR A 184 7.80 -2.40 -6.37
CA TYR A 184 8.69 -1.50 -5.61
C TYR A 184 9.88 -2.26 -4.98
N ASP A 185 10.65 -2.96 -5.82
CA ASP A 185 11.87 -3.63 -5.38
C ASP A 185 12.94 -2.61 -4.91
N THR A 186 13.47 -2.82 -3.70
CA THR A 186 14.47 -1.97 -3.03
C THR A 186 15.78 -1.85 -3.80
N ASN A 187 16.08 -2.79 -4.71
CA ASN A 187 17.23 -2.72 -5.61
C ASN A 187 17.20 -1.49 -6.53
N TYR A 188 16.01 -0.98 -6.86
CA TYR A 188 15.82 0.18 -7.74
C TYR A 188 15.53 1.48 -6.96
N ALA A 189 15.74 1.47 -5.64
CA ALA A 189 15.68 2.68 -4.83
C ALA A 189 16.75 3.69 -5.30
N PRO A 190 16.47 5.00 -5.26
CA PRO A 190 15.27 5.68 -4.79
C PRO A 190 14.19 5.93 -5.86
N ARG A 191 14.47 5.61 -7.14
CA ARG A 191 13.60 5.98 -8.27
C ARG A 191 12.38 5.08 -8.44
N PHE A 192 12.54 3.78 -8.19
CA PHE A 192 11.48 2.77 -8.37
C PHE A 192 10.71 2.91 -9.70
N LEU A 193 11.44 3.04 -10.83
CA LEU A 193 10.86 3.34 -12.14
C LEU A 193 9.75 2.34 -12.52
N ILE A 194 9.98 1.06 -12.27
CA ILE A 194 9.01 -0.01 -12.55
C ILE A 194 7.74 0.22 -11.73
N GLY A 195 7.88 0.45 -10.43
CA GLY A 195 6.77 0.73 -9.51
C GLY A 195 5.93 1.92 -9.93
N ASN A 196 6.58 3.04 -10.22
CA ASN A 196 5.89 4.27 -10.64
C ASN A 196 5.23 4.11 -12.00
N SER A 197 5.86 3.43 -12.96
CA SER A 197 5.29 3.19 -14.30
C SER A 197 4.08 2.25 -14.24
N VAL A 198 4.15 1.18 -13.45
CA VAL A 198 3.01 0.28 -13.23
C VAL A 198 1.87 1.03 -12.54
N THR A 199 2.18 1.91 -11.58
CA THR A 199 1.18 2.73 -10.89
C THR A 199 0.45 3.65 -11.88
N VAL A 200 1.17 4.31 -12.78
CA VAL A 200 0.57 5.11 -13.87
C VAL A 200 -0.36 4.25 -14.73
N GLY A 201 0.08 3.06 -15.15
CA GLY A 201 -0.74 2.14 -15.92
C GLY A 201 -2.03 1.71 -15.19
N LEU A 202 -1.93 1.40 -13.91
CA LEU A 202 -3.08 1.03 -13.07
C LEU A 202 -4.05 2.20 -12.89
N ILE A 203 -3.57 3.43 -12.77
CA ILE A 203 -4.42 4.64 -12.68
C ILE A 203 -5.20 4.84 -13.98
N VAL A 204 -4.56 4.67 -15.14
CA VAL A 204 -5.24 4.76 -16.44
C VAL A 204 -6.29 3.65 -16.56
N CYS A 205 -5.95 2.41 -16.20
CA CYS A 205 -6.91 1.31 -16.17
C CYS A 205 -8.11 1.62 -15.25
N ALA A 206 -7.87 2.18 -14.06
CA ALA A 206 -8.93 2.57 -13.12
C ALA A 206 -9.82 3.69 -13.69
N ALA A 207 -9.25 4.67 -14.40
CA ALA A 207 -10.02 5.71 -15.07
C ALA A 207 -10.88 5.13 -16.22
N CYS A 208 -10.35 4.18 -16.99
CA CYS A 208 -11.09 3.48 -18.02
C CYS A 208 -12.23 2.64 -17.45
N THR A 209 -12.00 1.89 -16.37
CA THR A 209 -13.04 1.07 -15.74
C THR A 209 -14.13 1.93 -15.12
N LEU A 210 -13.78 3.06 -14.48
CA LEU A 210 -14.76 4.03 -13.99
C LEU A 210 -15.59 4.64 -15.12
N SER A 211 -14.95 4.99 -16.25
CA SER A 211 -15.64 5.52 -17.43
C SER A 211 -16.63 4.51 -18.01
N LEU A 212 -16.20 3.25 -18.12
CA LEU A 212 -17.04 2.16 -18.57
C LEU A 212 -18.22 1.93 -17.61
N ALA A 213 -17.99 1.94 -16.30
CA ALA A 213 -19.04 1.78 -15.30
C ALA A 213 -20.10 2.88 -15.40
N LEU A 214 -19.68 4.14 -15.57
CA LEU A 214 -20.61 5.27 -15.76
C LEU A 214 -21.38 5.17 -17.08
N TYR A 215 -20.75 4.69 -18.14
CA TYR A 215 -21.42 4.45 -19.41
C TYR A 215 -22.51 3.37 -19.29
N LEU A 216 -22.17 2.24 -18.66
CA LEU A 216 -23.12 1.15 -18.40
C LEU A 216 -24.27 1.61 -17.50
N GLN A 217 -23.98 2.36 -16.44
CA GLN A 217 -24.99 2.94 -15.56
C GLN A 217 -25.97 3.84 -16.31
N ARG A 218 -25.46 4.73 -17.19
CA ARG A 218 -26.31 5.60 -18.03
C ARG A 218 -27.16 4.80 -19.02
N ARG A 219 -26.58 3.74 -19.61
CA ARG A 219 -27.27 2.85 -20.54
C ARG A 219 -28.41 2.11 -19.85
N ASP A 220 -28.17 1.58 -18.65
CA ASP A 220 -29.15 0.80 -17.92
C ASP A 220 -30.28 1.71 -17.38
N ALA A 221 -29.94 2.92 -16.89
CA ALA A 221 -30.94 3.93 -16.54
C ALA A 221 -31.84 4.34 -17.74
N ALA A 222 -31.27 4.42 -18.95
CA ALA A 222 -32.05 4.71 -20.16
C ALA A 222 -32.96 3.54 -20.56
N ARG A 223 -32.52 2.28 -20.38
CA ARG A 223 -33.36 1.09 -20.61
C ARG A 223 -34.52 1.00 -19.63
N SER A 224 -34.28 1.25 -18.35
CA SER A 224 -35.34 1.27 -17.33
C SER A 224 -36.41 2.31 -17.64
N LYS A 225 -36.02 3.53 -18.07
CA LYS A 225 -36.99 4.56 -18.50
C LYS A 225 -37.83 4.12 -19.70
N ARG A 226 -37.22 3.44 -20.69
CA ARG A 226 -37.94 2.93 -21.87
C ARG A 226 -38.90 1.79 -21.53
N ALA A 227 -38.63 1.01 -20.48
CA ALA A 227 -39.52 -0.07 -20.05
C ALA A 227 -40.75 0.42 -19.25
N MET A 228 -40.73 1.67 -18.78
CA MET A 228 -41.83 2.30 -18.04
C MET A 228 -42.78 3.14 -18.92
N VAL A 229 -42.40 3.40 -20.17
CA VAL A 229 -43.22 4.09 -21.19
C VAL A 229 -43.88 3.05 -22.08
#